data_AF-A0A968PP36-F1
#
_entry.id   AF-A0A968PP36-F1
#
_cell.length_a   1.000
_cell.length_b   1.000
_cell.length_c   1.000
_cell.angle_alpha   90.00
_cell.angle_beta   90.00
_cell.angle_gamma   90.00
#
_symmetry.space_group_name_H-M   'P 1'
#
loop_
_entity.id
_entity.type
_entity.pdbx_description
1 polymer ?
#
loop_
_entity_poly.entity_id
_entity_poly.type
_entity_poly.pdbx_seq_one_letter_code
_entity_poly.pdbx_strand_id
1 'polypeptide(L)'
;MIDVKTAVKAAQSYFQSLQDVISDRLKDLRLEEIELSEDGRFWLITLGFDVLENDKSPLETLSVLPPATKYRREYKLFKVNAETGEVAAMKIRTV
;
A
#
# COMPACT_ATOMS: atom_id res chain seq x y z
N MET A 1 23.34 4.49 -7.79
CA MET A 1 21.92 4.12 -7.88
C MET A 1 21.72 2.79 -7.20
N ILE A 2 20.74 2.69 -6.31
CA ILE A 2 20.35 1.43 -5.66
C ILE A 2 19.61 0.54 -6.64
N ASP A 3 19.73 -0.78 -6.45
CA ASP A 3 18.98 -1.73 -7.24
C ASP A 3 17.49 -1.74 -6.86
N VAL A 4 16.67 -2.28 -7.78
CA VAL A 4 15.23 -2.35 -7.63
C VAL A 4 14.76 -3.09 -6.36
N LYS A 5 15.47 -4.15 -5.93
CA LYS A 5 15.08 -4.89 -4.72
C LYS A 5 15.32 -4.05 -3.47
N THR A 6 16.40 -3.27 -3.45
CA THR A 6 16.68 -2.32 -2.36
C THR A 6 15.60 -1.24 -2.31
N ALA A 7 15.16 -0.71 -3.45
CA ALA A 7 14.10 0.29 -3.51
C ALA A 7 12.73 -0.25 -3.03
N VAL A 8 12.38 -1.47 -3.46
CA VAL A 8 11.15 -2.15 -3.01
C VAL A 8 11.17 -2.38 -1.50
N LYS A 9 12.30 -2.82 -0.94
CA LYS A 9 12.46 -2.98 0.51
C LYS A 9 12.29 -1.65 1.24
N ALA A 10 12.86 -0.55 0.73
CA ALA A 10 12.68 0.77 1.32
C ALA A 10 11.20 1.19 1.38
N ALA A 11 10.45 1.00 0.29
CA ALA A 11 9.02 1.26 0.25
C ALA A 11 8.22 0.39 1.24
N GLN A 12 8.52 -0.92 1.30
CA GLN A 12 7.87 -1.85 2.23
C GLN A 12 8.15 -1.50 3.69
N SER A 13 9.41 -1.23 4.04
CA SER A 13 9.79 -0.85 5.40
C SER A 13 9.17 0.48 5.83
N TYR A 14 9.13 1.46 4.93
CA TYR A 14 8.46 2.73 5.19
C TYR A 14 6.95 2.52 5.42
N PHE A 15 6.28 1.73 4.57
CA PHE A 15 4.86 1.41 4.77
C PHE A 15 4.60 0.69 6.10
N GLN A 16 5.46 -0.28 6.45
CA GLN A 16 5.38 -1.01 7.72
C GLN A 16 5.55 -0.08 8.94
N SER A 17 6.44 0.91 8.85
CA SER A 17 6.66 1.88 9.93
C SER A 17 5.50 2.84 10.17
N LEU A 18 4.52 2.89 9.26
CA LEU A 18 3.33 3.75 9.36
C LEU A 18 2.04 2.95 9.61
N GLN A 19 2.12 1.64 9.83
CA GLN A 19 0.92 0.79 9.96
C GLN A 19 0.02 1.20 11.13
N ASP A 20 0.62 1.61 12.24
CA ASP A 20 -0.05 2.14 13.43
C ASP A 20 -0.83 3.44 13.18
N VAL A 21 -0.41 4.23 12.18
CA VAL A 21 -1.09 5.47 11.77
C VAL A 21 -2.13 5.21 10.68
N ILE A 22 -1.91 4.21 9.82
CA ILE A 22 -2.78 3.91 8.67
C ILE A 22 -3.97 3.05 9.09
N SER A 23 -3.71 1.87 9.65
CA SER A 23 -4.72 0.90 10.07
C SER A 23 -4.08 -0.33 10.70
N ASP A 24 -4.64 -0.79 11.81
CA ASP A 24 -4.20 -2.00 12.51
C ASP A 24 -4.56 -3.30 11.76
N ARG A 25 -5.28 -3.21 10.64
CA ARG A 25 -5.93 -4.35 9.96
C ARG A 25 -5.56 -4.46 8.48
N LEU A 26 -4.28 -4.31 8.18
CA LEU A 26 -3.73 -4.46 6.83
C LEU A 26 -3.29 -5.91 6.61
N LYS A 27 -3.70 -6.52 5.49
CA LYS A 27 -3.28 -7.87 5.08
C LYS A 27 -2.78 -7.90 3.65
N ASP A 28 -2.11 -8.98 3.29
CA ASP A 28 -1.75 -9.30 1.90
C ASP A 28 -1.01 -8.17 1.17
N LEU A 29 0.04 -7.62 1.79
CA LEU A 29 0.91 -6.62 1.16
C LEU A 29 1.64 -7.26 -0.04
N ARG A 30 1.41 -6.74 -1.24
CA ARG A 30 2.07 -7.19 -2.47
C ARG A 30 2.69 -6.03 -3.23
N LEU A 31 3.74 -6.35 -3.98
CA LEU A 31 4.29 -5.49 -5.02
C LEU A 31 3.40 -5.61 -6.26
N GLU A 32 2.97 -4.47 -6.80
CA GLU A 32 2.05 -4.42 -7.95
C GLU A 32 2.74 -3.88 -9.20
N GLU A 33 3.52 -2.80 -9.06
CA GLU A 33 4.17 -2.12 -10.18
C GLU A 33 5.53 -1.56 -9.75
N ILE A 34 6.48 -1.59 -10.67
CA ILE A 34 7.78 -0.92 -10.55
C ILE A 34 8.05 -0.18 -11.84
N GLU A 35 8.42 1.09 -11.71
CA GLU A 35 8.89 1.91 -12.80
C GLU A 35 10.09 2.74 -12.32
N LEU A 36 11.12 2.88 -13.15
CA LEU A 36 12.13 3.93 -12.98
C LEU A 36 11.59 5.16 -13.69
N SER A 37 11.53 6.31 -12.99
CA SER A 37 11.04 7.55 -13.59
C SER A 37 11.83 7.91 -14.86
N GLU A 38 11.20 8.63 -15.78
CA GLU A 38 11.82 9.02 -17.06
C GLU A 38 13.18 9.72 -16.89
N ASP A 39 13.33 10.51 -15.82
CA ASP A 39 14.56 11.22 -15.47
C ASP A 39 15.58 10.36 -14.70
N GLY A 40 15.26 9.09 -14.42
CA GLY A 40 16.10 8.14 -13.70
C GLY A 40 16.27 8.43 -12.21
N ARG A 41 15.62 9.46 -11.65
CA ARG A 41 15.88 9.91 -10.27
C ARG A 41 15.08 9.15 -9.21
N PHE A 42 13.99 8.50 -9.59
CA PHE A 42 13.10 7.84 -8.65
C PHE A 42 12.66 6.46 -9.12
N TRP A 43 12.67 5.51 -8.20
CA TRP A 43 11.86 4.31 -8.31
C TRP A 43 10.43 4.64 -7.89
N LEU A 44 9.49 4.44 -8.80
CA LEU A 44 8.05 4.52 -8.59
C LEU A 44 7.57 3.10 -8.29
N ILE A 45 7.12 2.87 -7.05
CA ILE A 45 6.73 1.54 -6.58
C ILE A 45 5.28 1.58 -6.14
N THR A 46 4.44 0.71 -6.70
CA THR A 46 3.06 0.54 -6.23
C THR A 46 2.99 -0.70 -5.34
N LEU A 47 2.56 -0.50 -4.09
CA LEU A 47 2.21 -1.60 -3.19
C LEU A 47 0.69 -1.66 -3.02
N GLY A 48 0.14 -2.87 -3.10
CA GLY A 48 -1.25 -3.16 -2.84
C GLY A 48 -1.42 -3.90 -1.52
N PHE A 49 -2.52 -3.68 -0.82
CA PHE A 49 -2.87 -4.41 0.40
C PHE A 49 -4.39 -4.50 0.56
N ASP A 50 -4.82 -5.49 1.32
CA ASP A 50 -6.22 -5.72 1.63
C ASP A 50 -6.57 -5.02 2.94
N VAL A 51 -7.62 -4.19 2.88
CA VAL A 51 -8.22 -3.54 4.04
C VAL A 51 -9.54 -4.22 4.34
N LEU A 52 -9.74 -4.59 5.61
CA LEU A 52 -11.04 -5.08 6.05
C LEU A 52 -12.08 -3.97 5.95
N GLU A 53 -13.11 -4.20 5.13
CA GLU A 53 -14.24 -3.30 5.03
C GLU A 53 -15.14 -3.53 6.25
N ASN A 54 -15.07 -2.62 7.21
CA ASN A 54 -16.05 -2.60 8.30
C ASN A 54 -17.35 -1.98 7.73
N ASP A 55 -18.15 -2.78 7.03
CA ASP A 55 -19.54 -2.46 6.74
C ASP A 55 -20.31 -2.40 8.08
N LYS A 56 -20.24 -1.26 8.77
CA LYS A 56 -21.24 -0.91 9.79
C LYS A 56 -22.37 -0.16 9.10
N SER A 57 -22.98 -0.81 8.11
CA SER A 57 -24.30 -0.42 7.65
C SER A 57 -25.29 -0.71 8.78
N PRO A 58 -26.05 0.28 9.29
CA PRO A 58 -27.10 0.05 10.29
C PRO A 58 -28.20 -0.92 9.81
N LEU A 59 -28.23 -1.21 8.51
CA LEU A 59 -29.22 -2.07 7.86
C LEU A 59 -28.80 -3.55 7.85
N GLU A 60 -27.51 -3.86 7.92
CA GLU A 60 -27.02 -5.25 7.96
C GLU A 60 -27.21 -5.92 9.33
N THR A 61 -27.51 -5.12 10.38
CA THR A 61 -27.74 -5.61 11.74
C THR A 61 -29.05 -6.41 11.89
N LEU A 62 -29.90 -6.44 10.85
CA LEU A 62 -31.15 -7.20 10.80
C LEU A 62 -31.03 -8.54 10.04
N SER A 63 -29.86 -8.86 9.49
CA SER A 63 -29.63 -10.11 8.77
C SER A 63 -29.26 -11.25 9.73
N VAL A 64 -29.87 -12.42 9.55
CA VAL A 64 -29.58 -13.66 10.31
C VAL A 64 -28.31 -14.36 9.79
N LEU A 65 -27.77 -13.90 8.65
CA LEU A 65 -26.54 -14.44 8.06
C LEU A 65 -25.31 -13.74 8.66
N PRO A 66 -24.22 -14.46 8.96
CA PRO A 66 -22.98 -13.84 9.39
C PRO A 66 -22.51 -12.84 8.32
N PRO A 67 -22.08 -11.63 8.71
CA PRO A 67 -21.60 -10.65 7.74
C PRO A 67 -20.42 -11.24 6.97
N ALA A 68 -20.53 -11.24 5.65
CA ALA A 68 -19.41 -11.63 4.80
C ALA A 68 -18.28 -10.63 5.04
N THR A 69 -17.14 -11.11 5.54
CA THR A 69 -15.93 -10.31 5.69
C THR A 69 -15.49 -9.85 4.30
N LYS A 70 -15.82 -8.60 3.94
CA LYS A 70 -15.38 -7.99 2.69
C LYS A 70 -14.00 -7.38 2.87
N TYR A 71 -13.11 -7.67 1.92
CA TYR A 71 -11.81 -7.03 1.85
C TYR A 71 -11.79 -6.15 0.61
N ARG A 72 -11.32 -4.92 0.76
CA ARG A 72 -11.08 -4.02 -0.35
C ARG A 72 -9.58 -3.92 -0.61
N ARG A 73 -9.17 -4.09 -1.87
CA ARG A 73 -7.80 -3.85 -2.31
C ARG A 73 -7.55 -2.35 -2.39
N GLU A 74 -6.54 -1.87 -1.68
CA GLU A 74 -6.06 -0.50 -1.77
C GLU A 74 -4.63 -0.46 -2.30
N TYR A 75 -4.27 0.66 -2.92
CA TYR A 75 -2.97 0.84 -3.56
C TYR A 75 -2.30 2.13 -3.10
N LYS A 76 -0.98 2.04 -2.86
CA LYS A 76 -0.12 3.17 -2.54
C LYS A 76 1.04 3.23 -3.50
N LEU A 77 1.27 4.42 -4.05
CA LEU A 77 2.43 4.73 -4.87
C LEU A 77 3.51 5.40 -4.02
N PHE A 78 4.70 4.83 -4.01
CA PHE A 78 5.89 5.33 -3.35
C PHE A 78 6.85 5.92 -4.36
N LYS A 79 7.38 7.11 -4.06
CA LYS A 79 8.55 7.66 -4.76
C LYS A 79 9.78 7.44 -3.90
N VAL A 80 10.68 6.58 -4.36
CA VAL A 80 11.94 6.27 -3.67
C VAL A 80 13.09 6.87 -4.46
N ASN A 81 13.93 7.67 -3.82
CA ASN A 81 15.12 8.24 -4.45
C ASN A 81 16.04 7.11 -4.94
N ALA A 82 16.38 7.12 -6.22
CA ALA A 82 17.13 6.03 -6.85
C ALA A 82 18.61 6.01 -6.44
N GLU A 83 19.16 7.10 -5.90
CA GLU A 83 20.53 7.15 -5.39
C GLU A 83 20.62 6.76 -3.92
N THR A 84 19.70 7.25 -3.09
CA THR A 84 19.80 7.14 -1.62
C THR A 84 18.90 6.06 -1.02
N GLY A 85 17.83 5.67 -1.71
CA GLY A 85 16.80 4.79 -1.16
C GLY A 85 15.80 5.48 -0.21
N GLU A 86 15.89 6.80 -0.06
CA GLU A 86 14.95 7.57 0.76
C GLU A 86 13.56 7.61 0.12
N VAL A 87 12.52 7.38 0.92
CA VAL A 87 11.12 7.50 0.48
C VAL A 87 10.71 8.97 0.53
N ALA A 88 10.66 9.61 -0.65
CA ALA A 88 10.35 11.03 -0.79
C ALA A 88 8.84 11.33 -0.77
N ALA A 89 7.99 10.36 -1.14
CA ALA A 89 6.54 10.53 -1.09
C ALA A 89 5.80 9.18 -1.04
N MET A 90 4.61 9.19 -0.44
CA MET A 90 3.60 8.14 -0.52
C MET A 90 2.25 8.76 -0.91
N LYS A 91 1.58 8.22 -1.92
CA LYS A 91 0.28 8.70 -2.41
C LYS A 91 -0.72 7.56 -2.53
N ILE A 92 -2.01 7.88 -2.38
CA ILE A 92 -3.09 6.96 -2.76
C ILE A 92 -3.10 6.83 -4.29
N ARG A 93 -3.26 5.61 -4.79
CA ARG A 93 -3.47 5.36 -6.22
C ARG A 93 -4.91 4.88 -6.42
N THR A 94 -5.68 5.66 -7.18
CA THR A 94 -7.01 5.26 -7.64
C THR A 94 -6.84 4.55 -8.98
N VAL A 95 -7.40 3.35 -9.08
CA VAL A 95 -7.42 2.52 -10.31
C VAL A 95 -8.84 2.40 -10.82
#